data_AF-A0A3D6EGI7-F1
#
_entry.id   AF-A0A3D6EGI7-F1
#
_cell.length_a   1.000
_cell.length_b   1.000
_cell.length_c   1.000
_cell.angle_alpha   90.00
_cell.angle_beta   90.00
_cell.angle_gamma   90.00
#
_symmetry.space_group_name_H-M   'P 1'
#
loop_
_entity.id
_entity.type
_entity.pdbx_description
1 polymer ?
#
loop_
_entity_poly.entity_id
_entity_poly.type
_entity_poly.pdbx_seq_one_letter_code
_entity_poly.pdbx_strand_id
1 'polypeptide(L)'
;MRTEFTRDIIITDFSHIEETNCYCSPQSAETIRQKILSFPINAIHFIGTGDYHYQTLFWLERLTEPFSLVLIDNHPDDQQSAFTEELLSCGGWVEQARKLPLCKRTVWIREASDYCHLTSSPESIKNPGSISEVGMHTIYLSVDIDVLSQEYAHTDWSQGEMTLEELLTLCRRLSEEFKILGADICGGLTEDKGGTDADFALNQRTIRAIADAIL
;
A
#
# COMPACT_ATOMS: atom_id res chain seq x y z
N MET A 1 0.84 12.69 -27.58
CA MET A 1 -0.28 11.73 -27.62
C MET A 1 -0.02 10.73 -26.50
N ARG A 2 -0.41 11.07 -25.26
CA ARG A 2 -0.32 10.16 -24.11
C ARG A 2 -1.47 9.19 -24.28
N THR A 3 -1.17 7.93 -24.58
CA THR A 3 -2.13 6.83 -24.37
C THR A 3 -2.22 6.66 -22.86
N GLU A 4 -3.12 7.41 -22.22
CA GLU A 4 -3.52 7.18 -20.83
C GLU A 4 -4.30 5.86 -20.83
N PHE A 5 -3.60 4.78 -20.46
CA PHE A 5 -4.28 3.59 -19.98
C PHE A 5 -4.91 4.01 -18.64
N THR A 6 -6.23 4.23 -18.64
CA THR A 6 -7.00 4.42 -17.40
C THR A 6 -6.81 3.19 -16.51
N ARG A 7 -6.44 3.38 -15.25
CA ARG A 7 -6.31 2.25 -14.30
C ARG A 7 -7.69 1.71 -13.96
N ASP A 8 -7.81 0.40 -13.93
CA ASP A 8 -9.01 -0.27 -13.42
C ASP A 8 -8.97 -0.34 -11.89
N ILE A 9 -10.13 -0.31 -11.24
CA ILE A 9 -10.27 -0.61 -9.80
C ILE A 9 -10.68 -2.08 -9.68
N ILE A 10 -9.90 -2.87 -8.96
CA ILE A 10 -10.06 -4.33 -8.89
C ILE A 10 -10.05 -4.78 -7.44
N ILE A 11 -11.04 -5.58 -7.04
CA ILE A 11 -11.03 -6.24 -5.73
C ILE A 11 -10.14 -7.48 -5.82
N THR A 12 -9.11 -7.53 -5.01
CA THR A 12 -8.18 -8.66 -4.88
C THR A 12 -8.07 -9.05 -3.41
N ASP A 13 -9.23 -9.29 -2.80
CA ASP A 13 -9.36 -9.76 -1.44
C ASP A 13 -9.23 -11.28 -1.39
N PHE A 14 -8.19 -11.76 -0.69
CA PHE A 14 -7.92 -13.18 -0.47
C PHE A 14 -8.10 -13.59 1.00
N SER A 15 -8.84 -12.82 1.80
CA SER A 15 -9.14 -13.09 3.21
C SER A 15 -9.76 -14.46 3.48
N HIS A 16 -10.41 -15.05 2.47
CA HIS A 16 -10.99 -16.39 2.52
C HIS A 16 -9.98 -17.54 2.49
N ILE A 17 -8.71 -17.27 2.20
CA ILE A 17 -7.65 -18.30 2.18
C ILE A 17 -7.17 -18.52 3.62
N GLU A 18 -7.07 -19.77 4.06
CA GLU A 18 -6.56 -20.08 5.40
C GLU A 18 -5.10 -19.64 5.59
N GLU A 19 -4.70 -19.38 6.84
CA GLU A 19 -3.33 -18.95 7.19
C GLU A 19 -2.88 -17.66 6.49
N THR A 20 -3.76 -16.66 6.45
CA THR A 20 -3.51 -15.34 5.86
C THR A 20 -3.80 -14.15 6.78
N ASN A 21 -4.58 -14.34 7.86
CA ASN A 21 -4.92 -13.22 8.74
C ASN A 21 -3.69 -12.81 9.58
N CYS A 22 -3.21 -11.57 9.39
CA CYS A 22 -2.00 -10.96 9.96
C CYS A 22 -0.67 -11.63 9.59
N TYR A 23 -0.67 -12.96 9.42
CA TYR A 23 0.46 -13.77 9.04
C TYR A 23 0.06 -14.68 7.88
N CYS A 24 0.88 -14.65 6.83
CA CYS A 24 0.74 -15.49 5.66
C CYS A 24 1.73 -16.65 5.69
N SER A 25 1.21 -17.88 5.64
CA SER A 25 2.06 -19.05 5.47
C SER A 25 2.74 -19.06 4.09
N PRO A 26 3.90 -19.71 3.92
CA PRO A 26 4.55 -19.82 2.60
C PRO A 26 3.64 -20.46 1.54
N GLN A 27 2.82 -21.43 1.93
CA GLN A 27 1.89 -22.12 1.04
C GLN A 27 0.75 -21.19 0.57
N SER A 28 0.18 -20.40 1.49
CA SER A 28 -0.84 -19.41 1.15
C SER A 28 -0.26 -18.26 0.32
N ALA A 29 0.98 -17.84 0.61
CA ALA A 29 1.68 -16.82 -0.18
C ALA A 29 1.87 -17.27 -1.64
N GLU A 30 2.32 -18.52 -1.87
CA GLU A 30 2.42 -19.07 -3.22
C GLU A 30 1.06 -19.14 -3.91
N THR A 31 0.00 -19.54 -3.18
CA THR A 31 -1.36 -19.58 -3.72
C THR A 31 -1.84 -18.21 -4.17
N ILE A 32 -1.59 -17.16 -3.36
CA ILE A 32 -1.93 -15.77 -3.71
C ILE A 32 -1.11 -15.31 -4.92
N ARG A 33 0.21 -15.55 -4.93
CA ARG A 33 1.09 -15.22 -6.07
C ARG A 33 0.56 -15.78 -7.38
N GLN A 34 0.11 -17.04 -7.40
CA GLN A 34 -0.47 -17.64 -8.60
C GLN A 34 -1.80 -16.97 -9.02
N LYS A 35 -2.67 -16.64 -8.06
CA LYS A 35 -3.95 -15.97 -8.33
C LYS A 35 -3.75 -14.57 -8.92
N ILE A 36 -2.80 -13.79 -8.38
CA ILE A 36 -2.61 -12.40 -8.79
C ILE A 36 -2.13 -12.26 -10.24
N LEU A 37 -1.51 -13.29 -10.83
CA LEU A 37 -1.05 -13.30 -12.22
C LEU A 37 -2.18 -13.03 -13.23
N SER A 38 -3.43 -13.35 -12.88
CA SER A 38 -4.60 -13.10 -13.72
C SER A 38 -5.04 -11.64 -13.76
N PHE A 39 -4.51 -10.78 -12.87
CA PHE A 39 -4.86 -9.37 -12.79
C PHE A 39 -3.73 -8.48 -13.34
N PRO A 40 -4.08 -7.34 -13.97
CA PRO A 40 -3.09 -6.36 -14.42
C PRO A 40 -2.38 -5.73 -13.20
N ILE A 41 -1.11 -5.37 -13.37
CA ILE A 41 -0.34 -4.64 -12.35
C ILE A 41 -0.72 -3.16 -12.33
N ASN A 42 -0.98 -2.57 -13.50
CA ASN A 42 -1.36 -1.16 -13.64
C ASN A 42 -2.85 -0.97 -13.37
N ALA A 43 -3.24 -1.25 -12.13
CA ALA A 43 -4.59 -1.12 -11.58
C ALA A 43 -4.50 -0.60 -10.13
N ILE A 44 -5.65 -0.29 -9.56
CA ILE A 44 -5.81 -0.02 -8.12
C ILE A 44 -6.46 -1.27 -7.50
N HIS A 45 -5.74 -1.93 -6.61
CA HIS A 45 -6.14 -3.19 -5.99
C HIS A 45 -6.70 -2.97 -4.58
N PHE A 46 -7.92 -3.41 -4.30
CA PHE A 46 -8.44 -3.45 -2.94
C PHE A 46 -8.13 -4.80 -2.33
N ILE A 47 -7.17 -4.82 -1.38
CA ILE A 47 -6.56 -6.05 -0.88
C ILE A 47 -7.17 -6.57 0.44
N GLY A 48 -8.19 -5.90 0.95
CA GLY A 48 -8.88 -6.27 2.20
C GLY A 48 -8.52 -5.34 3.36
N THR A 49 -8.67 -5.80 4.60
CA THR A 49 -8.27 -5.03 5.80
C THR A 49 -6.75 -4.96 5.96
N GLY A 50 -6.26 -4.19 6.96
CA GLY A 50 -4.84 -4.01 7.24
C GLY A 50 -4.14 -5.32 7.62
N ASP A 51 -4.89 -6.32 8.11
CA ASP A 51 -4.38 -7.69 8.36
C ASP A 51 -3.71 -8.33 7.15
N TYR A 52 -4.06 -7.87 5.94
CA TYR A 52 -3.62 -8.44 4.68
C TYR A 52 -2.68 -7.53 3.89
N HIS A 53 -2.19 -6.44 4.49
CA HIS A 53 -1.36 -5.44 3.82
C HIS A 53 -0.09 -6.03 3.19
N TYR A 54 0.41 -7.13 3.73
CA TYR A 54 1.53 -7.86 3.16
C TYR A 54 1.33 -8.32 1.71
N GLN A 55 0.08 -8.39 1.21
CA GLN A 55 -0.22 -8.71 -0.19
C GLN A 55 0.43 -7.70 -1.16
N THR A 56 0.67 -6.46 -0.71
CA THR A 56 1.42 -5.44 -1.47
C THR A 56 2.75 -5.98 -1.98
N LEU A 57 3.48 -6.74 -1.16
CA LEU A 57 4.76 -7.36 -1.54
C LEU A 57 4.64 -8.21 -2.82
N PHE A 58 3.55 -8.96 -2.98
CA PHE A 58 3.34 -9.84 -4.13
C PHE A 58 3.11 -9.06 -5.42
N TRP A 59 2.52 -7.86 -5.35
CA TRP A 59 2.42 -6.96 -6.49
C TRP A 59 3.78 -6.37 -6.85
N LEU A 60 4.57 -5.95 -5.84
CA LEU A 60 5.91 -5.40 -6.03
C LEU A 60 6.87 -6.39 -6.71
N GLU A 61 6.77 -7.68 -6.37
CA GLU A 61 7.56 -8.77 -6.98
C GLU A 61 7.34 -8.89 -8.51
N ARG A 62 6.21 -8.41 -9.03
CA ARG A 62 5.87 -8.47 -10.46
C ARG A 62 6.36 -7.26 -11.25
N LEU A 63 6.85 -6.21 -10.58
CA LEU A 63 7.33 -5.01 -11.26
C LEU A 63 8.60 -5.31 -12.04
N THR A 64 8.68 -4.80 -13.28
CA THR A 64 9.78 -5.10 -14.22
C THR A 64 10.72 -3.91 -14.45
N GLU A 65 10.47 -2.77 -13.79
CA GLU A 65 11.32 -1.58 -13.86
C GLU A 65 11.61 -1.03 -12.46
N PRO A 66 12.73 -0.31 -12.26
CA PRO A 66 13.04 0.31 -10.98
C PRO A 66 11.95 1.28 -10.49
N PHE A 67 11.61 1.21 -9.20
CA PHE A 67 10.55 2.00 -8.60
C PHE A 67 10.89 2.45 -7.17
N SER A 68 10.18 3.46 -6.68
CA SER A 68 10.07 3.77 -5.25
C SER A 68 8.73 3.26 -4.71
N LEU A 69 8.73 2.58 -3.57
CA LEU A 69 7.51 2.30 -2.82
C LEU A 69 7.11 3.55 -2.04
N VAL A 70 5.87 4.01 -2.21
CA VAL A 70 5.25 5.05 -1.39
C VAL A 70 4.16 4.39 -0.56
N LEU A 71 4.39 4.34 0.74
CA LEU A 71 3.46 3.80 1.72
C LEU A 71 2.81 4.97 2.46
N ILE A 72 1.50 5.11 2.35
CA ILE A 72 0.71 6.06 3.13
C ILE A 72 -0.09 5.27 4.16
N ASP A 73 0.29 5.40 5.43
CA ASP A 73 -0.12 4.45 6.46
C ASP A 73 0.15 5.05 7.86
N ASN A 74 -0.68 4.77 8.86
CA ASN A 74 -0.35 5.13 10.23
C ASN A 74 0.82 4.32 10.79
N HIS A 75 1.04 3.11 10.27
CA HIS A 75 2.07 2.16 10.64
C HIS A 75 3.18 2.09 9.58
N PRO A 76 4.44 1.83 9.97
CA PRO A 76 5.55 1.74 9.03
C PRO A 76 5.71 0.35 8.38
N ASP A 77 5.00 -0.66 8.89
CA ASP A 77 5.02 -2.07 8.43
C ASP A 77 6.40 -2.70 8.23
N ASP A 78 7.38 -2.24 8.99
CA ASP A 78 8.78 -2.67 8.92
C ASP A 78 9.28 -3.36 10.20
N GLN A 79 8.36 -3.93 10.98
CA GLN A 79 8.73 -4.73 12.14
C GLN A 79 9.51 -5.96 11.71
N GLN A 80 10.54 -6.29 12.49
CA GLN A 80 11.25 -7.54 12.35
C GLN A 80 10.30 -8.71 12.70
N SER A 81 10.31 -9.78 11.89
CA SER A 81 9.44 -10.93 12.13
C SER A 81 9.60 -11.45 13.57
N ALA A 82 8.47 -11.55 14.29
CA ALA A 82 8.43 -12.12 15.64
C ALA A 82 8.55 -13.66 15.65
N PHE A 83 8.46 -14.30 14.48
CA PHE A 83 8.54 -15.74 14.27
C PHE A 83 9.76 -16.10 13.40
N THR A 84 9.84 -17.35 12.92
CA THR A 84 10.87 -17.74 11.95
C THR A 84 10.79 -16.85 10.70
N GLU A 85 11.92 -16.66 10.00
CA GLU A 85 12.02 -15.80 8.80
C GLU A 85 11.05 -16.18 7.65
N GLU A 86 10.36 -17.31 7.77
CA GLU A 86 9.49 -17.89 6.75
C GLU A 86 8.06 -17.31 6.75
N LEU A 87 7.56 -16.79 7.88
CA LEU A 87 6.22 -16.20 7.96
C LEU A 87 6.24 -14.72 7.58
N LEU A 88 5.47 -14.37 6.55
CA LEU A 88 5.26 -12.98 6.14
C LEU A 88 4.12 -12.39 6.97
N SER A 89 4.29 -11.19 7.52
CA SER A 89 3.28 -10.53 8.34
C SER A 89 2.86 -9.18 7.79
N CYS A 90 1.64 -8.72 8.09
CA CYS A 90 1.21 -7.35 7.80
C CYS A 90 2.17 -6.33 8.41
N GLY A 91 2.53 -6.44 9.69
CA GLY A 91 3.44 -5.48 10.32
C GLY A 91 4.91 -5.51 9.86
N GLY A 92 5.32 -6.35 8.89
CA GLY A 92 6.73 -6.58 8.57
C GLY A 92 7.05 -6.80 7.09
N TRP A 93 6.12 -6.58 6.17
CA TRP A 93 6.33 -6.84 4.75
C TRP A 93 7.25 -5.80 4.08
N VAL A 94 7.35 -4.58 4.63
CA VAL A 94 8.19 -3.51 4.08
C VAL A 94 9.67 -3.89 4.13
N GLU A 95 10.10 -4.63 5.16
CA GLU A 95 11.46 -5.17 5.24
C GLU A 95 11.78 -6.14 4.09
N GLN A 96 10.79 -6.88 3.61
CA GLN A 96 10.97 -7.75 2.45
C GLN A 96 10.94 -6.95 1.14
N ALA A 97 10.07 -5.93 1.05
CA ALA A 97 10.02 -5.02 -0.09
C ALA A 97 11.37 -4.31 -0.31
N ARG A 98 12.04 -3.87 0.77
CA ARG A 98 13.38 -3.24 0.73
C ARG A 98 14.46 -4.16 0.12
N LYS A 99 14.27 -5.48 0.14
CA LYS A 99 15.21 -6.45 -0.43
C LYS A 99 14.98 -6.72 -1.92
N LEU A 100 13.88 -6.24 -2.50
CA LEU A 100 13.60 -6.44 -3.92
C LEU A 100 14.61 -5.66 -4.78
N PRO A 101 15.21 -6.27 -5.82
CA PRO A 101 16.28 -5.64 -6.59
C PRO A 101 15.84 -4.37 -7.35
N LEU A 102 14.55 -4.25 -7.64
CA LEU A 102 13.96 -3.11 -8.34
C LEU A 102 13.37 -2.06 -7.40
N CYS A 103 13.18 -2.36 -6.12
CA CYS A 103 12.78 -1.37 -5.12
C CYS A 103 14.00 -0.53 -4.74
N LYS A 104 14.05 0.72 -5.21
CA LYS A 104 15.20 1.62 -5.00
C LYS A 104 15.08 2.47 -3.75
N ARG A 105 13.85 2.68 -3.28
CA ARG A 105 13.54 3.53 -2.13
C ARG A 105 12.18 3.14 -1.57
N THR A 106 12.05 3.18 -0.25
CA THR A 106 10.76 3.11 0.44
C THR A 106 10.53 4.45 1.14
N VAL A 107 9.39 5.08 0.92
CA VAL A 107 8.98 6.31 1.63
C VAL A 107 7.70 6.00 2.39
N TRP A 108 7.72 6.24 3.70
CA TRP A 108 6.56 6.15 4.56
C TRP A 108 6.03 7.55 4.83
N ILE A 109 4.73 7.74 4.65
CA ILE A 109 3.99 8.97 4.89
C ILE A 109 2.93 8.65 5.94
N ARG A 110 3.11 9.20 7.13
CA ARG A 110 2.13 9.08 8.22
C ARG A 110 1.22 10.29 8.29
N GLU A 111 1.78 11.46 8.00
CA GLU A 111 1.09 12.75 7.99
C GLU A 111 1.34 13.48 6.66
N ALA A 112 0.45 14.39 6.26
CA ALA A 112 0.59 15.08 4.97
C ALA A 112 1.89 15.91 4.85
N SER A 113 2.44 16.34 5.99
CA SER A 113 3.73 17.02 6.12
C SER A 113 4.93 16.16 5.71
N ASP A 114 4.82 14.83 5.80
CA ASP A 114 5.88 13.88 5.44
C ASP A 114 6.11 13.80 3.93
N TYR A 115 5.24 14.40 3.10
CA TYR A 115 5.42 14.48 1.65
C TYR A 115 6.80 15.03 1.25
N CYS A 116 7.37 15.93 2.06
CA CYS A 116 8.68 16.50 1.82
C CYS A 116 9.79 15.42 1.69
N HIS A 117 9.61 14.23 2.29
CA HIS A 117 10.53 13.11 2.20
C HIS A 117 10.63 12.50 0.79
N LEU A 118 9.57 12.58 -0.02
CA LEU A 118 9.62 12.17 -1.43
C LEU A 118 10.49 13.09 -2.28
N THR A 119 10.40 14.39 -2.01
CA THR A 119 11.05 15.46 -2.78
C THR A 119 12.45 15.81 -2.30
N SER A 120 12.84 15.32 -1.12
CA SER A 120 14.17 15.57 -0.55
C SER A 120 15.25 14.85 -1.35
N SER A 121 16.38 15.53 -1.56
CA SER A 121 17.56 14.95 -2.22
C SER A 121 18.01 13.67 -1.50
N PRO A 122 18.47 12.63 -2.21
CA PRO A 122 19.10 11.44 -1.63
C PRO A 122 20.19 11.75 -0.60
N GLU A 123 20.87 12.88 -0.72
CA GLU A 123 21.95 13.34 0.17
C GLU A 123 21.47 13.69 1.59
N SER A 124 20.19 14.01 1.75
CA SER A 124 19.55 14.31 3.04
C SER A 124 19.03 13.07 3.77
N ILE A 125 19.03 11.90 3.12
CA ILE A 125 18.53 10.64 3.66
C ILE A 125 19.70 9.91 4.33
N LYS A 126 19.60 9.64 5.64
CA LYS A 126 20.60 8.84 6.37
C LYS A 126 20.60 7.42 5.80
N ASN A 127 21.69 7.05 5.10
CA ASN A 127 21.95 5.83 4.30
C ASN A 127 21.65 5.93 2.79
N PRO A 128 22.48 6.67 2.03
CA PRO A 128 22.36 6.75 0.57
C PRO A 128 23.04 5.53 -0.07
N GLY A 129 22.37 4.38 -0.08
CA GLY A 129 22.79 3.28 -0.94
C GLY A 129 22.57 3.68 -2.40
N SER A 130 23.62 4.12 -3.12
CA SER A 130 23.69 4.28 -4.59
C SER A 130 22.32 4.50 -5.28
N ILE A 131 21.64 5.59 -4.97
CA ILE A 131 20.36 5.93 -5.60
C ILE A 131 20.71 6.53 -6.96
N SER A 132 20.66 5.72 -8.02
CA SER A 132 20.58 6.24 -9.39
C SER A 132 19.30 7.06 -9.52
N GLU A 133 19.33 8.22 -10.19
CA GLU A 133 18.12 9.02 -10.52
C GLU A 133 17.00 8.17 -11.18
N VAL A 134 17.39 7.05 -11.80
CA VAL A 134 16.53 6.00 -12.35
C VAL A 134 15.67 5.38 -11.24
N GLY A 135 14.39 5.76 -11.19
CA GLY A 135 13.40 5.30 -10.21
C GLY A 135 12.84 6.39 -9.28
N MET A 136 13.35 7.63 -9.35
CA MET A 136 12.80 8.73 -8.55
C MET A 136 11.42 9.19 -9.01
N HIS A 137 11.07 9.00 -10.28
CA HIS A 137 9.79 9.45 -10.87
C HIS A 137 8.80 8.32 -11.14
N THR A 138 9.15 7.09 -10.75
CA THR A 138 8.30 5.90 -10.91
C THR A 138 7.99 5.34 -9.53
N ILE A 139 6.71 5.18 -9.22
CA ILE A 139 6.28 4.71 -7.90
C ILE A 139 5.32 3.53 -7.99
N TYR A 140 5.29 2.74 -6.92
CA TYR A 140 4.14 1.95 -6.53
C TYR A 140 3.53 2.59 -5.28
N LEU A 141 2.22 2.78 -5.28
CA LEU A 141 1.51 3.48 -4.20
C LEU A 141 0.67 2.48 -3.39
N SER A 142 0.94 2.37 -2.10
CA SER A 142 0.14 1.56 -1.17
C SER A 142 -0.47 2.47 -0.11
N VAL A 143 -1.78 2.36 0.12
CA VAL A 143 -2.52 3.20 1.06
C VAL A 143 -3.28 2.33 2.05
N ASP A 144 -2.91 2.39 3.33
CA ASP A 144 -3.80 1.93 4.40
C ASP A 144 -4.68 3.09 4.85
N ILE A 145 -6.00 2.88 4.87
CA ILE A 145 -6.95 3.91 5.31
C ILE A 145 -6.88 4.18 6.82
N ASP A 146 -6.18 3.37 7.59
CA ASP A 146 -5.93 3.65 9.00
C ASP A 146 -5.08 4.89 9.24
N VAL A 147 -4.41 5.44 8.20
CA VAL A 147 -3.75 6.75 8.24
C VAL A 147 -4.72 7.88 8.58
N LEU A 148 -6.01 7.70 8.25
CA LEU A 148 -7.07 8.66 8.46
C LEU A 148 -7.55 8.66 9.92
N SER A 149 -8.06 9.81 10.36
CA SER A 149 -8.77 9.90 11.64
C SER A 149 -10.12 9.15 11.61
N GLN A 150 -10.66 8.86 12.81
CA GLN A 150 -11.93 8.15 12.98
C GLN A 150 -13.13 8.87 12.36
N GLU A 151 -12.98 10.14 11.98
CA GLU A 151 -14.03 10.86 11.26
C GLU A 151 -14.24 10.31 9.84
N TYR A 152 -13.19 9.78 9.20
CA TYR A 152 -13.19 9.45 7.77
C TYR A 152 -13.08 7.96 7.47
N ALA A 153 -12.52 7.16 8.37
CA ALA A 153 -12.44 5.71 8.24
C ALA A 153 -12.52 5.06 9.62
N HIS A 154 -13.02 3.83 9.68
CA HIS A 154 -12.98 3.00 10.87
C HIS A 154 -12.25 1.69 10.54
N THR A 155 -11.14 1.42 11.22
CA THR A 155 -10.29 0.26 10.93
C THR A 155 -10.14 -0.65 12.15
N ASP A 156 -9.62 -1.85 11.92
CA ASP A 156 -9.25 -2.83 12.94
C ASP A 156 -7.87 -2.60 13.57
N TRP A 157 -7.11 -1.64 13.06
CA TRP A 157 -5.82 -1.20 13.58
C TRP A 157 -5.90 0.19 14.22
N SER A 158 -4.86 0.61 14.95
CA SER A 158 -4.87 1.97 15.53
C SER A 158 -4.82 3.02 14.43
N GLN A 159 -5.70 4.01 14.51
CA GLN A 159 -5.80 5.05 13.50
C GLN A 159 -4.79 6.19 13.69
N GLY A 160 -4.51 6.86 12.58
CA GLY A 160 -3.82 8.13 12.50
C GLY A 160 -4.78 9.31 12.63
N GLU A 161 -4.33 10.47 12.14
CA GLU A 161 -5.03 11.75 12.34
C GLU A 161 -5.27 12.51 11.03
N MET A 162 -4.89 11.92 9.88
CA MET A 162 -5.01 12.60 8.59
C MET A 162 -6.49 12.81 8.24
N THR A 163 -6.81 13.98 7.70
CA THR A 163 -8.15 14.21 7.13
C THR A 163 -8.25 13.57 5.75
N LEU A 164 -9.48 13.26 5.32
CA LEU A 164 -9.68 12.75 3.96
C LEU A 164 -9.16 13.73 2.90
N GLU A 165 -9.40 15.03 3.03
CA GLU A 165 -8.97 16.01 2.01
C GLU A 165 -7.44 16.11 1.89
N GLU A 166 -6.71 15.98 3.00
CA GLU A 166 -5.25 15.90 2.98
C GLU A 166 -4.76 14.69 2.19
N LEU A 167 -5.34 13.50 2.46
CA LEU A 167 -5.01 12.28 1.74
C LEU A 167 -5.35 12.39 0.24
N LEU A 168 -6.54 12.90 -0.09
CA LEU A 168 -6.93 13.08 -1.49
C LEU A 168 -6.02 14.07 -2.22
N THR A 169 -5.65 15.18 -1.58
CA THR A 169 -4.70 16.15 -2.15
C THR A 169 -3.34 15.51 -2.40
N LEU A 170 -2.87 14.69 -1.46
CA LEU A 170 -1.63 13.93 -1.57
C LEU A 170 -1.68 12.92 -2.74
N CYS A 171 -2.75 12.12 -2.85
CA CYS A 171 -2.94 11.15 -3.93
C CYS A 171 -2.96 11.81 -5.31
N ARG A 172 -3.70 12.93 -5.47
CA ARG A 172 -3.74 13.69 -6.74
C ARG A 172 -2.35 14.18 -7.12
N ARG A 173 -1.64 14.77 -6.15
CA ARG A 173 -0.29 15.28 -6.35
C ARG A 173 0.70 14.19 -6.76
N LEU A 174 0.65 13.03 -6.10
CA LEU A 174 1.47 11.86 -6.46
C LEU A 174 1.17 11.38 -7.89
N SER A 175 -0.10 11.39 -8.29
CA SER A 175 -0.52 10.96 -9.63
C SER A 175 -0.13 11.95 -10.74
N GLU A 176 -0.05 13.24 -10.41
CA GLU A 176 0.43 14.30 -11.30
C GLU A 176 1.97 14.32 -11.44
N GLU A 177 2.68 14.10 -10.34
CA GLU A 177 4.14 14.22 -10.25
C GLU A 177 4.88 12.91 -10.61
N PHE A 178 4.25 11.74 -10.50
CA PHE A 178 4.94 10.46 -10.67
C PHE A 178 4.22 9.51 -11.64
N LYS A 179 5.00 8.65 -12.29
CA LYS A 179 4.49 7.48 -13.02
C LYS A 179 4.14 6.39 -11.99
N ILE A 180 2.85 6.22 -11.69
CA ILE A 180 2.37 5.11 -10.84
C ILE A 180 2.30 3.81 -11.68
N LEU A 181 3.02 2.77 -11.25
CA LEU A 181 3.03 1.45 -11.93
C LEU A 181 1.82 0.58 -11.59
N GLY A 182 1.26 0.82 -10.41
CA GLY A 182 0.16 0.11 -9.79
C GLY A 182 -0.06 0.71 -8.41
N ALA A 183 -1.22 0.44 -7.83
CA ALA A 183 -1.53 0.84 -6.48
C ALA A 183 -2.38 -0.20 -5.76
N ASP A 184 -2.37 -0.16 -4.44
CA ASP A 184 -3.35 -0.85 -3.62
C ASP A 184 -3.88 0.05 -2.49
N ILE A 185 -5.08 -0.31 -2.03
CA ILE A 185 -5.74 0.28 -0.88
C ILE A 185 -6.19 -0.85 0.05
N CYS A 186 -5.89 -0.72 1.34
CA CYS A 186 -6.30 -1.65 2.39
C CYS A 186 -6.90 -0.92 3.59
N GLY A 187 -7.30 -1.74 4.56
CA GLY A 187 -7.87 -1.29 5.82
C GLY A 187 -9.40 -1.35 5.85
N GLY A 188 -9.94 -1.16 7.04
CA GLY A 188 -11.37 -1.23 7.33
C GLY A 188 -11.69 -2.21 8.45
N LEU A 189 -12.97 -2.41 8.72
CA LEU A 189 -13.45 -3.36 9.70
C LEU A 189 -14.07 -4.58 9.02
N THR A 190 -14.07 -5.69 9.73
CA THR A 190 -14.86 -6.89 9.42
C THR A 190 -15.97 -7.08 10.43
N GLU A 191 -17.00 -7.86 10.09
CA GLU A 191 -18.09 -8.19 11.02
C GLU A 191 -17.58 -8.87 12.30
N ASP A 192 -16.59 -9.76 12.19
CA ASP A 192 -16.00 -10.47 13.33
C ASP A 192 -15.19 -9.57 14.25
N LYS A 193 -14.72 -8.42 13.74
CA LYS A 193 -14.08 -7.35 14.52
C LYS A 193 -15.05 -6.25 14.94
N GLY A 194 -16.37 -6.51 14.84
CA GLY A 194 -17.42 -5.61 15.33
C GLY A 194 -17.82 -4.50 14.36
N GLY A 195 -17.43 -4.60 13.09
CA GLY A 195 -17.86 -3.68 12.05
C GLY A 195 -19.37 -3.73 11.82
N THR A 196 -19.95 -2.55 11.59
CA THR A 196 -21.36 -2.35 11.28
C THR A 196 -21.56 -1.93 9.82
N ASP A 197 -22.80 -2.02 9.31
CA ASP A 197 -23.15 -1.51 7.97
C ASP A 197 -22.76 -0.05 7.77
N ALA A 198 -22.80 0.76 8.83
CA ALA A 198 -22.41 2.17 8.77
C ALA A 198 -20.90 2.33 8.56
N ASP A 199 -20.09 1.48 9.20
CA ASP A 199 -18.63 1.47 9.08
C ASP A 199 -18.22 1.01 7.67
N PHE A 200 -18.85 -0.07 7.17
CA PHE A 200 -18.62 -0.55 5.82
C PHE A 200 -18.97 0.52 4.78
N ALA A 201 -20.10 1.21 4.95
CA ALA A 201 -20.51 2.28 4.06
C ALA A 201 -19.58 3.51 4.13
N LEU A 202 -19.06 3.85 5.32
CA LEU A 202 -18.06 4.90 5.50
C LEU A 202 -16.78 4.54 4.74
N ASN A 203 -16.18 3.40 5.07
CA ASN A 203 -14.92 2.95 4.48
C ASN A 203 -15.03 2.78 2.97
N GLN A 204 -16.15 2.24 2.45
CA GLN A 204 -16.36 2.10 1.01
C GLN A 204 -16.37 3.45 0.29
N ARG A 205 -17.01 4.49 0.86
CA ARG A 205 -16.99 5.84 0.28
C ARG A 205 -15.58 6.44 0.31
N THR A 206 -14.87 6.23 1.41
CA THR A 206 -13.51 6.73 1.61
C THR A 206 -12.52 6.08 0.65
N ILE A 207 -12.48 4.74 0.59
CA ILE A 207 -11.67 3.96 -0.36
C ILE A 207 -11.98 4.39 -1.80
N ARG A 208 -13.26 4.59 -2.13
CA ARG A 208 -13.64 5.05 -3.47
C ARG A 208 -13.10 6.43 -3.79
N ALA A 209 -13.21 7.38 -2.86
CA ALA A 209 -12.68 8.73 -3.05
C ALA A 209 -11.16 8.73 -3.22
N ILE A 210 -10.44 7.91 -2.46
CA ILE A 210 -8.98 7.74 -2.58
C ILE A 210 -8.64 7.16 -3.96
N ALA A 211 -9.31 6.09 -4.38
CA ALA A 211 -9.10 5.50 -5.70
C ALA A 211 -9.35 6.53 -6.82
N ASP A 212 -10.45 7.27 -6.77
CA ASP A 212 -10.77 8.32 -7.76
C ASP A 212 -9.73 9.46 -7.76
N ALA A 213 -9.01 9.71 -6.66
CA ALA A 213 -7.92 10.68 -6.57
C ALA A 213 -6.58 10.17 -7.13
N ILE A 214 -6.42 8.85 -7.30
CA ILE A 214 -5.22 8.20 -7.87
C ILE A 214 -5.35 8.03 -9.41
N LEU A 215 -6.58 8.05 -9.93
CA LEU A 215 -6.90 7.92 -11.37
C LEU A 215 -6.60 9.20 -12.14
#